data_AF-A0A4S4AYP1-F1
#
_entry.id   AF-A0A4S4AYP1-F1
#
_cell.length_a   1.000
_cell.length_b   1.000
_cell.length_c   1.000
_cell.angle_alpha   90.00
_cell.angle_beta   90.00
_cell.angle_gamma   90.00
#
_symmetry.space_group_name_H-M   'P 1'
#
loop_
_entity.id
_entity.type
_entity.pdbx_description
1 polymer ?
#
loop_
_entity_poly.entity_id
_entity_poly.type
_entity_poly.pdbx_seq_one_letter_code
_entity_poly.pdbx_strand_id
1 'polypeptide(L)'
;MPTSSAANACLLSPSLAGPIATAAGVAVAFVALLAARWYYKRTLIGKVHDRLLELNKLAVQHPKVAKAFFDQSHRDTPYFVPIGIPRDEGYYALRGYVLFRLNIYEEVFFATQGIFASTTDDGRAWQRYIKQGFRHPRVRELFDEELDQFGHAFIRFIHFNELPGGEKYVEH
;
A
#
# COMPACT_ATOMS: atom_id res chain seq x y z
N MET A 1 71.82 14.72 -25.48
CA MET A 1 70.51 15.37 -25.65
C MET A 1 69.45 14.43 -25.09
N PRO A 2 68.81 14.74 -23.95
CA PRO A 2 67.71 13.94 -23.43
C PRO A 2 66.38 14.57 -23.84
N THR A 3 65.56 13.87 -24.62
CA THR A 3 64.14 14.22 -24.79
C THR A 3 63.29 13.22 -24.03
N SER A 4 62.76 13.74 -22.93
CA SER A 4 61.73 13.19 -22.07
C SER A 4 60.50 12.70 -22.85
N SER A 5 60.08 11.46 -22.64
CA SER A 5 58.68 11.03 -22.88
C SER A 5 58.33 9.78 -22.08
N ALA A 6 58.58 9.80 -20.77
CA ALA A 6 58.12 8.77 -19.84
C ALA A 6 57.44 9.34 -18.58
N ALA A 7 57.19 10.66 -18.54
CA ALA A 7 56.74 11.35 -17.32
C ALA A 7 55.23 11.67 -17.27
N ASN A 8 54.40 11.11 -18.16
CA ASN A 8 52.95 11.37 -18.14
C ASN A 8 52.08 10.18 -17.71
N ALA A 9 52.67 9.03 -17.35
CA ALA A 9 51.90 7.86 -16.94
C ALA A 9 51.72 7.71 -15.41
N CYS A 10 52.25 8.62 -14.59
CA CYS A 10 52.28 8.48 -13.12
C CYS A 10 51.52 9.58 -12.35
N LEU A 11 50.47 10.17 -12.92
CA LEU A 11 49.66 11.21 -12.25
C LEU A 11 48.18 10.86 -12.09
N LEU A 12 47.84 9.58 -11.99
CA LEU A 12 46.61 9.16 -11.33
C LEU A 12 46.98 8.48 -10.02
N SER A 13 47.40 9.31 -9.07
CA SER A 13 47.54 8.94 -7.67
C SER A 13 46.22 8.27 -7.21
N PRO A 14 46.27 7.11 -6.54
CA PRO A 14 45.08 6.38 -6.09
C PRO A 14 44.24 7.14 -5.04
N SER A 15 44.66 8.33 -4.62
CA SER A 15 43.98 9.16 -3.62
C SER A 15 42.78 9.96 -4.14
N LEU A 16 42.68 10.20 -5.46
CA LEU A 16 41.56 10.96 -6.07
C LEU A 16 40.51 10.07 -6.76
N ALA A 17 40.87 8.85 -7.13
CA ALA A 17 39.94 7.88 -7.73
C ALA A 17 38.83 7.47 -6.74
N GLY A 18 39.15 7.35 -5.46
CA GLY A 18 38.17 7.07 -4.39
C GLY A 18 37.10 8.15 -4.26
N PRO A 19 37.47 9.43 -4.00
CA PRO A 19 36.51 10.53 -3.90
C PRO A 19 35.64 10.74 -5.13
N ILE A 20 36.21 10.61 -6.34
CA ILE A 20 35.46 10.77 -7.60
C ILE A 20 34.47 9.60 -7.78
N ALA A 21 34.89 8.37 -7.50
CA ALA A 21 34.00 7.20 -7.54
C ALA A 21 32.89 7.29 -6.49
N THR A 22 33.19 7.76 -5.27
CA THR A 22 32.19 8.00 -4.23
C THR A 22 31.20 9.09 -4.65
N ALA A 23 31.69 10.21 -5.19
CA ALA A 23 30.83 11.30 -5.66
C ALA A 23 29.91 10.83 -6.81
N ALA A 24 30.44 10.06 -7.77
CA ALA A 24 29.65 9.47 -8.84
C ALA A 24 28.62 8.46 -8.30
N GLY A 25 29.00 7.61 -7.33
CA GLY A 25 28.09 6.68 -6.67
C GLY A 25 26.95 7.39 -5.93
N VAL A 26 27.25 8.47 -5.20
CA VAL A 26 26.26 9.31 -4.52
C VAL A 26 25.32 9.98 -5.52
N ALA A 27 25.84 10.50 -6.63
CA ALA A 27 25.04 11.12 -7.67
C ALA A 27 24.07 10.10 -8.31
N VAL A 28 24.53 8.89 -8.62
CA VAL A 28 23.69 7.81 -9.15
C VAL A 28 22.63 7.39 -8.14
N ALA A 29 22.98 7.23 -6.87
CA ALA A 29 22.04 6.90 -5.80
C ALA A 29 20.98 8.00 -5.64
N PHE A 30 21.37 9.27 -5.74
CA PHE A 30 20.46 10.41 -5.66
C PHE A 30 19.49 10.46 -6.85
N VAL A 31 19.98 10.24 -8.07
CA VAL A 31 19.12 10.15 -9.26
C VAL A 31 18.16 8.96 -9.15
N ALA A 32 18.62 7.81 -8.69
CA ALA A 32 17.78 6.64 -8.45
C ALA A 32 16.69 6.93 -7.39
N LEU A 33 17.04 7.64 -6.31
CA LEU A 33 16.09 8.09 -5.29
C LEU A 33 15.01 9.02 -5.89
N LEU A 34 15.42 10.01 -6.68
CA LEU A 34 14.49 10.93 -7.34
C LEU A 34 13.57 10.21 -8.33
N ALA A 35 14.11 9.30 -9.14
CA ALA A 35 13.35 8.49 -10.07
C ALA A 35 12.35 7.57 -9.34
N ALA A 36 12.75 6.91 -8.26
CA ALA A 36 11.87 6.09 -7.44
C ALA A 36 10.74 6.91 -6.82
N ARG A 37 11.05 8.10 -6.28
CA ARG A 37 10.05 9.02 -5.71
C ARG A 37 9.08 9.54 -6.77
N TRP A 38 9.58 9.87 -7.95
CA TRP A 38 8.76 10.33 -9.07
C TRP A 38 7.84 9.21 -9.58
N TYR A 39 8.37 8.01 -9.78
CA TYR A 39 7.61 6.84 -10.21
C TYR A 39 6.50 6.50 -9.21
N TYR A 40 6.82 6.47 -7.92
CA TYR A 40 5.85 6.24 -6.84
C TYR A 40 4.69 7.23 -6.89
N LYS A 41 4.99 8.54 -6.97
CA LYS A 41 3.95 9.58 -7.03
C LYS A 41 3.10 9.50 -8.30
N ARG A 42 3.70 9.27 -9.46
CA ARG A 42 2.96 9.32 -10.73
C ARG A 42 2.14 8.06 -11.02
N THR A 43 2.60 6.89 -10.59
CA THR A 43 2.02 5.62 -11.03
C THR A 43 1.26 4.89 -9.94
N LEU A 44 1.84 4.73 -8.75
CA LEU A 44 1.22 3.97 -7.67
C LEU A 44 0.12 4.76 -6.97
N ILE A 45 0.37 6.02 -6.62
CA ILE A 45 -0.67 6.88 -6.02
C ILE A 45 -1.83 7.10 -7.00
N GLY A 46 -1.54 7.27 -8.29
CA GLY A 46 -2.56 7.41 -9.33
C GLY A 46 -3.49 6.20 -9.40
N LYS A 47 -2.92 4.99 -9.47
CA LYS A 47 -3.70 3.73 -9.44
C LYS A 47 -4.57 3.62 -8.19
N VAL A 48 -4.02 3.96 -7.03
CA VAL A 48 -4.78 3.93 -5.78
C VAL A 48 -5.96 4.91 -5.81
N HIS A 49 -5.77 6.12 -6.36
CA HIS A 49 -6.86 7.07 -6.54
C HIS A 49 -7.91 6.56 -7.52
N ASP A 50 -7.49 5.94 -8.62
CA ASP A 50 -8.42 5.33 -9.60
C ASP A 50 -9.28 4.25 -8.94
N ARG A 51 -8.70 3.41 -8.08
CA ARG A 51 -9.45 2.40 -7.30
C ARG A 51 -10.45 3.02 -6.33
N LEU A 52 -10.08 4.10 -5.64
CA LEU A 52 -11.05 4.84 -4.83
C LEU A 52 -12.17 5.45 -5.67
N LEU A 53 -11.87 5.96 -6.86
CA LEU A 53 -12.89 6.47 -7.77
C LEU A 53 -13.83 5.36 -8.23
N GLU A 54 -13.32 4.17 -8.51
CA GLU A 54 -14.15 2.99 -8.81
C GLU A 54 -15.05 2.60 -7.64
N LEU A 55 -14.55 2.63 -6.41
CA LEU A 55 -15.34 2.37 -5.21
C LEU A 55 -16.47 3.39 -5.03
N ASN A 56 -16.15 4.67 -5.24
CA ASN A 56 -17.15 5.75 -5.18
C ASN A 56 -18.18 5.61 -6.29
N LYS A 57 -17.75 5.27 -7.50
CA LYS A 57 -18.65 4.98 -8.63
C LYS A 57 -19.57 3.81 -8.31
N LEU A 58 -19.06 2.74 -7.71
CA LEU A 58 -19.87 1.59 -7.30
C LEU A 58 -20.93 2.00 -6.27
N ALA A 59 -20.58 2.88 -5.33
CA ALA A 59 -21.53 3.42 -4.36
C ALA A 59 -22.65 4.24 -5.01
N VAL A 60 -22.32 5.03 -6.05
CA VAL A 60 -23.29 5.83 -6.81
C VAL A 60 -24.17 4.94 -7.70
N GLN A 61 -23.61 3.90 -8.31
CA GLN A 61 -24.33 2.96 -9.18
C GLN A 61 -25.27 2.05 -8.39
N HIS A 62 -24.88 1.65 -7.18
CA HIS A 62 -25.64 0.75 -6.32
C HIS A 62 -25.93 1.40 -4.94
N PRO A 63 -26.72 2.49 -4.91
CA PRO A 63 -26.91 3.29 -3.70
C PRO A 63 -27.62 2.50 -2.59
N LYS A 64 -28.49 1.55 -2.94
CA LYS A 64 -29.16 0.67 -1.96
C LYS A 64 -28.15 -0.22 -1.23
N VAL A 65 -27.17 -0.75 -1.94
CA VAL A 65 -26.11 -1.62 -1.38
C VAL A 65 -25.16 -0.78 -0.52
N ALA A 66 -24.75 0.39 -1.01
CA ALA A 66 -23.92 1.32 -0.24
C ALA A 66 -24.62 1.77 1.05
N LYS A 67 -25.91 2.13 0.98
CA LYS A 67 -26.73 2.44 2.15
C LYS A 67 -26.77 1.26 3.12
N ALA A 68 -27.07 0.06 2.64
CA ALA A 68 -27.11 -1.14 3.48
C ALA A 68 -25.77 -1.43 4.16
N PHE A 69 -24.65 -1.15 3.50
CA PHE A 69 -23.33 -1.21 4.10
C PHE A 69 -23.21 -0.21 5.26
N PHE A 70 -23.46 1.08 5.02
CA PHE A 70 -23.28 2.12 6.05
C PHE A 70 -24.28 2.04 7.22
N ASP A 71 -25.53 1.65 6.96
CA ASP A 71 -26.56 1.46 8.00
C ASP A 71 -26.15 0.39 9.02
N GLN A 72 -25.31 -0.56 8.61
CA GLN A 72 -24.87 -1.67 9.45
C GLN A 72 -23.53 -1.40 10.16
N SER A 73 -23.03 -0.17 10.10
CA SER A 73 -21.77 0.23 10.76
C SER A 73 -21.79 0.04 12.30
N HIS A 74 -22.97 0.03 12.91
CA HIS A 74 -23.17 -0.13 14.36
C HIS A 74 -23.72 -1.51 14.75
N ARG A 75 -23.73 -2.48 13.83
CA ARG A 75 -24.34 -3.78 14.10
C ARG A 75 -23.34 -4.71 14.79
N ASP A 76 -23.75 -5.23 15.95
CA ASP A 76 -22.92 -6.12 16.78
C ASP A 76 -23.07 -7.61 16.41
N THR A 77 -24.02 -7.97 15.54
CA THR A 77 -24.26 -9.35 15.13
C THR A 77 -23.70 -9.68 13.74
N PRO A 78 -23.13 -10.89 13.56
CA PRO A 78 -22.72 -11.39 12.25
C PRO A 78 -23.87 -11.39 11.23
N TYR A 79 -23.55 -11.29 9.94
CA TYR A 79 -24.49 -11.23 8.82
C TYR A 79 -24.14 -12.18 7.69
N PHE A 80 -22.85 -12.43 7.43
CA PHE A 80 -22.41 -13.42 6.45
C PHE A 80 -22.42 -14.85 7.04
N VAL A 81 -22.24 -14.96 8.36
CA VAL A 81 -22.08 -16.25 9.05
C VAL A 81 -23.36 -17.04 9.42
N PRO A 82 -24.61 -16.52 9.48
CA PRO A 82 -25.71 -17.36 9.97
C PRO A 82 -26.06 -18.51 9.01
N ILE A 83 -25.77 -19.75 9.43
CA ILE A 83 -26.24 -20.98 8.80
C ILE A 83 -27.77 -21.02 8.97
N GLY A 84 -28.53 -20.96 7.87
CA GLY A 84 -29.98 -21.10 7.87
C GLY A 84 -30.79 -19.85 7.50
N ILE A 85 -30.14 -18.70 7.23
CA ILE A 85 -30.83 -17.53 6.66
C ILE A 85 -30.82 -17.62 5.12
N PRO A 86 -31.96 -17.42 4.44
CA PRO A 86 -32.00 -17.36 2.98
C PRO A 86 -31.05 -16.28 2.45
N ARG A 87 -30.10 -16.68 1.61
CA ARG A 87 -29.19 -15.77 0.91
C ARG A 87 -29.91 -15.19 -0.31
N ASP A 88 -30.45 -14.00 -0.14
CA ASP A 88 -31.14 -13.27 -1.20
C ASP A 88 -30.14 -12.49 -2.09
N GLU A 89 -30.66 -11.81 -3.11
CA GLU A 89 -29.85 -10.97 -3.98
C GLU A 89 -29.12 -9.85 -3.20
N GLY A 90 -29.77 -9.30 -2.18
CA GLY A 90 -29.20 -8.26 -1.32
C GLY A 90 -27.99 -8.75 -0.53
N TYR A 91 -28.02 -9.99 -0.04
CA TYR A 91 -26.91 -10.66 0.61
C TYR A 91 -25.68 -10.71 -0.30
N TYR A 92 -25.84 -11.24 -1.52
CA TYR A 92 -24.71 -11.39 -2.45
C TYR A 92 -24.19 -10.04 -2.93
N ALA A 93 -25.07 -9.08 -3.18
CA ALA A 93 -24.68 -7.72 -3.56
C ALA A 93 -23.86 -7.03 -2.45
N LEU A 94 -24.29 -7.14 -1.19
CA LEU A 94 -23.56 -6.59 -0.06
C LEU A 94 -22.23 -7.31 0.16
N ARG A 95 -22.20 -8.65 0.10
CA ARG A 95 -20.96 -9.43 0.22
C ARG A 95 -19.96 -9.03 -0.88
N GLY A 96 -20.40 -8.93 -2.13
CA GLY A 96 -19.57 -8.49 -3.25
C GLY A 96 -19.04 -7.07 -3.07
N TYR A 97 -19.87 -6.15 -2.55
CA TYR A 97 -19.46 -4.79 -2.23
C TYR A 97 -18.37 -4.73 -1.15
N VAL A 98 -18.49 -5.56 -0.11
CA VAL A 98 -17.49 -5.65 0.96
C VAL A 98 -16.19 -6.29 0.46
N LEU A 99 -16.26 -7.37 -0.33
CA LEU A 99 -15.07 -7.98 -0.96
C LEU A 99 -14.33 -6.97 -1.85
N PHE A 100 -15.06 -6.19 -2.65
CA PHE A 100 -14.43 -5.17 -3.48
C PHE A 100 -13.67 -4.13 -2.64
N ARG A 101 -14.23 -3.71 -1.49
CA ARG A 101 -13.52 -2.83 -0.55
C ARG A 101 -12.27 -3.48 0.04
N LEU A 102 -12.36 -4.75 0.45
CA LEU A 102 -11.22 -5.49 0.99
C LEU A 102 -10.07 -5.61 -0.02
N ASN A 103 -10.38 -5.92 -1.28
CA ASN A 103 -9.39 -5.96 -2.37
C ASN A 103 -8.73 -4.60 -2.58
N ILE A 104 -9.50 -3.50 -2.51
CA ILE A 104 -8.94 -2.16 -2.57
C ILE A 104 -8.02 -1.89 -1.37
N TYR A 105 -8.40 -2.27 -0.16
CA TYR A 105 -7.57 -2.07 1.03
C TYR A 105 -6.24 -2.83 0.93
N GLU A 106 -6.26 -4.05 0.41
CA GLU A 106 -5.05 -4.82 0.16
C GLU A 106 -4.19 -4.18 -0.95
N GLU A 107 -4.79 -3.78 -2.07
CA GLU A 107 -4.06 -3.13 -3.18
C GLU A 107 -3.42 -1.82 -2.70
N VAL A 108 -4.16 -0.99 -1.95
CA VAL A 108 -3.66 0.23 -1.30
C VAL A 108 -2.52 -0.10 -0.35
N PHE A 109 -2.66 -1.14 0.48
CA PHE A 109 -1.62 -1.55 1.41
C PHE A 109 -0.33 -1.86 0.63
N PHE A 110 -0.36 -2.78 -0.31
CA PHE A 110 0.85 -3.14 -1.06
C PHE A 110 1.42 -1.99 -1.87
N ALA A 111 0.58 -1.09 -2.41
CA ALA A 111 1.04 0.10 -3.09
C ALA A 111 1.77 1.09 -2.16
N THR A 112 1.45 1.09 -0.86
CA THR A 112 1.91 2.09 0.12
C THR A 112 2.91 1.55 1.14
N GLN A 113 3.23 0.26 1.12
CA GLN A 113 4.22 -0.36 2.01
C GLN A 113 5.66 -0.42 1.47
N GLY A 114 5.93 0.15 0.29
CA GLY A 114 7.31 0.27 -0.19
C GLY A 114 8.19 1.10 0.76
N ILE A 115 9.50 0.86 0.76
CA ILE A 115 10.50 1.54 1.63
C ILE A 115 10.36 3.07 1.62
N PHE A 116 9.97 3.65 0.50
CA PHE A 116 9.78 5.10 0.34
C PHE A 116 8.38 5.60 0.68
N ALA A 117 7.40 4.71 0.73
CA ALA A 117 5.99 5.05 0.85
C ALA A 117 5.54 5.00 2.30
N SER A 118 5.91 3.92 3.02
CA SER A 118 5.40 3.60 4.36
C SER A 118 5.73 4.68 5.40
N THR A 119 6.84 5.39 5.22
CA THR A 119 7.35 6.44 6.11
C THR A 119 6.90 7.86 5.74
N THR A 120 6.15 8.02 4.64
CA THR A 120 5.61 9.32 4.22
C THR A 120 4.26 9.61 4.88
N ASP A 121 3.86 10.88 4.91
CA ASP A 121 2.53 11.28 5.39
C ASP A 121 1.43 10.62 4.58
N ASP A 122 1.60 10.52 3.25
CA ASP A 122 0.66 9.84 2.37
C ASP A 122 0.53 8.36 2.71
N GLY A 123 1.65 7.64 2.89
CA GLY A 123 1.63 6.23 3.27
C GLY A 123 0.99 5.99 4.64
N ARG A 124 1.29 6.84 5.63
CA ARG A 124 0.62 6.80 6.94
C ARG A 124 -0.88 7.09 6.84
N ALA A 125 -1.29 8.04 5.99
CA ALA A 125 -2.69 8.35 5.76
C ALA A 125 -3.44 7.14 5.18
N TRP A 126 -2.83 6.41 4.25
CA TRP A 126 -3.40 5.17 3.70
C TRP A 126 -3.48 4.04 4.72
N GLN A 127 -2.44 3.85 5.54
CA GLN A 127 -2.49 2.88 6.64
C GLN A 127 -3.64 3.19 7.60
N ARG A 128 -3.81 4.46 7.98
CA ARG A 128 -4.92 4.92 8.81
C ARG A 128 -6.27 4.70 8.13
N TYR A 129 -6.38 5.03 6.84
CA TYR A 129 -7.61 4.82 6.06
C TYR A 129 -8.05 3.35 6.07
N ILE A 130 -7.11 2.43 5.84
CA ILE A 130 -7.38 0.99 5.92
C ILE A 130 -7.84 0.62 7.33
N LYS A 131 -7.11 1.02 8.37
CA LYS A 131 -7.45 0.72 9.76
C LYS A 131 -8.82 1.23 10.18
N GLN A 132 -9.19 2.43 9.73
CA GLN A 132 -10.53 2.98 9.92
C GLN A 132 -11.60 2.16 9.19
N GLY A 133 -11.33 1.71 7.97
CA GLY A 133 -12.21 0.81 7.22
C GLY A 133 -12.49 -0.51 7.95
N PHE A 134 -11.47 -1.08 8.59
CA PHE A 134 -11.58 -2.30 9.39
C PHE A 134 -12.34 -2.14 10.72
N ARG A 135 -12.69 -0.91 11.12
CA ARG A 135 -13.64 -0.68 12.22
C ARG A 135 -15.06 -1.07 11.82
N HIS A 136 -15.34 -1.22 10.52
CA HIS A 136 -16.66 -1.63 10.04
C HIS A 136 -16.89 -3.14 10.29
N PRO A 137 -17.96 -3.54 11.02
CA PRO A 137 -18.19 -4.93 11.41
C PRO A 137 -18.18 -5.91 10.22
N ARG A 138 -18.79 -5.53 9.09
CA ARG A 138 -18.82 -6.36 7.87
C ARG A 138 -17.48 -6.56 7.18
N VAL A 139 -16.64 -5.52 7.20
CA VAL A 139 -15.30 -5.60 6.62
C VAL A 139 -14.51 -6.62 7.43
N ARG A 140 -14.57 -6.51 8.76
CA ARG A 140 -13.90 -7.43 9.67
C ARG A 140 -14.43 -8.85 9.57
N GLU A 141 -15.75 -9.02 9.63
CA GLU A 141 -16.40 -10.33 9.53
C GLU A 141 -16.01 -11.06 8.25
N LEU A 142 -16.12 -10.39 7.10
CA LEU A 142 -15.83 -11.02 5.81
C LEU A 142 -14.32 -11.24 5.60
N PHE A 143 -13.48 -10.35 6.15
CA PHE A 143 -12.04 -10.56 6.15
C PHE A 143 -11.63 -11.80 6.94
N ASP A 144 -12.21 -11.98 8.13
CA ASP A 144 -11.95 -13.13 8.99
C ASP A 144 -12.45 -14.45 8.36
N GLU A 145 -13.52 -14.40 7.54
CA GLU A 145 -14.05 -15.55 6.79
C GLU A 145 -13.16 -15.93 5.59
N GLU A 146 -12.54 -14.96 4.92
CA GLU A 146 -11.83 -15.13 3.64
C GLU A 146 -10.32 -14.89 3.78
N LEU A 147 -9.75 -15.17 4.96
CA LEU A 147 -8.33 -14.89 5.27
C LEU A 147 -7.36 -15.52 4.26
N ASP A 148 -7.71 -16.67 3.68
CA ASP A 148 -6.89 -17.40 2.72
C ASP A 148 -6.76 -16.68 1.36
N GLN A 149 -7.63 -15.71 1.06
CA GLN A 149 -7.58 -14.93 -0.18
C GLN A 149 -6.61 -13.75 -0.12
N PHE A 150 -6.15 -13.38 1.07
CA PHE A 150 -5.31 -12.20 1.27
C PHE A 150 -3.84 -12.56 1.50
N GLY A 151 -2.95 -11.66 1.09
CA GLY A 151 -1.52 -11.79 1.31
C GLY A 151 -1.15 -11.74 2.79
N HIS A 152 -0.24 -12.61 3.21
CA HIS A 152 0.20 -12.73 4.61
C HIS A 152 0.64 -11.41 5.26
N ALA A 153 1.31 -10.52 4.51
CA ALA A 153 1.74 -9.22 5.04
C ALA A 153 0.55 -8.31 5.39
N PHE A 154 -0.51 -8.33 4.58
CA PHE A 154 -1.73 -7.57 4.83
C PHE A 154 -2.46 -8.14 6.06
N ILE A 155 -2.57 -9.47 6.15
CA ILE A 155 -3.15 -10.14 7.34
C ILE A 155 -2.42 -9.76 8.62
N ARG A 156 -1.08 -9.76 8.59
CA ARG A 156 -0.27 -9.35 9.76
C ARG A 156 -0.46 -7.88 10.11
N PHE A 157 -0.58 -7.00 9.11
CA PHE A 157 -0.91 -5.61 9.34
C PHE A 157 -2.25 -5.46 10.03
N ILE A 158 -3.29 -6.16 9.57
CA ILE A 158 -4.63 -6.07 10.15
C ILE A 158 -4.68 -6.62 11.59
N HIS A 159 -4.23 -7.85 11.83
CA HIS A 159 -4.36 -8.50 13.14
C HIS A 159 -3.30 -8.11 14.16
N PHE A 160 -2.05 -7.90 13.73
CA PHE A 160 -0.91 -7.73 14.64
C PHE A 160 -0.30 -6.32 14.60
N ASN A 161 -0.89 -5.41 13.81
CA ASN A 161 -0.38 -4.06 13.55
C ASN A 161 1.06 -4.08 13.01
N GLU A 162 1.43 -5.08 12.21
CA GLU A 162 2.80 -5.24 11.69
C GLU A 162 2.92 -4.79 10.25
N LEU A 163 3.86 -3.88 10.00
CA LEU A 163 4.23 -3.43 8.67
C LEU A 163 5.35 -4.31 8.10
N PRO A 164 5.53 -4.34 6.76
CA PRO A 164 6.69 -4.99 6.15
C PRO A 164 8.00 -4.44 6.73
N GLY A 165 8.91 -5.33 7.13
CA GLY A 165 10.13 -4.95 7.85
C GLY A 165 10.05 -5.06 9.38
N GLY A 166 8.88 -5.40 9.93
CA GLY A 166 8.71 -5.69 11.37
C GLY A 166 8.38 -4.46 12.23
N GLU A 167 8.24 -3.28 11.62
CA GLU A 167 7.75 -2.09 12.30
C GLU A 167 6.29 -2.28 12.77
N LYS A 168 5.94 -1.64 13.90
CA LYS A 168 4.56 -1.64 14.40
C LYS A 168 3.84 -0.37 13.96
N TYR A 169 2.65 -0.53 13.41
CA TYR A 169 1.72 0.57 13.19
C TYR A 169 1.27 1.15 14.55
N VAL A 170 1.47 2.45 14.73
CA VAL A 170 1.01 3.21 15.89
C VAL A 170 -0.12 4.11 15.44
N GLU A 171 -1.28 3.97 16.08
CA GLU A 171 -2.43 4.82 15.82
C GLU A 171 -2.21 6.17 16.49
N HIS A 172 -1.93 7.21 15.67
CA HIS A 172 -1.85 8.62 16.09
C HIS A 172 -3.19 9.31 15.93
#